data_AF-A0A7Y0JLV7-F1
#
_entry.id   AF-A0A7Y0JLV7-F1
#
_cell.length_a   1.000
_cell.length_b   1.000
_cell.length_c   1.000
_cell.angle_alpha   90.00
_cell.angle_beta   90.00
_cell.angle_gamma   90.00
#
_symmetry.space_group_name_H-M   'P 1'
#
loop_
_entity.id
_entity.type
_entity.pdbx_description
1 polymer ?
#
loop_
_entity_poly.entity_id
_entity_poly.type
_entity_poly.pdbx_seq_one_letter_code
_entity_poly.pdbx_strand_id
1 'polypeptide(L)'
;MASAEWPRSNMLWRWFTEPRWRDSVEPTARHESTSHSLVADLRVTLAPQCENTDALELWHRLLAVSDYFARTWAEHRATAEPCAPKRIEHDDVGRIDLETTVVRSTISTQRLVLMQPARSDQLSAERLSRLVR
;
A
#
# COMPACT_ATOMS: atom_id res chain seq x y z
N MET A 1 -18.61 -8.73 3.22
CA MET A 1 -17.34 -9.34 3.67
C MET A 1 -17.05 -8.86 5.07
N ALA A 2 -16.81 -9.75 6.04
CA ALA A 2 -16.30 -9.31 7.34
C ALA A 2 -14.93 -8.64 7.11
N SER A 3 -14.76 -7.39 7.56
CA SER A 3 -13.45 -6.74 7.54
C SER A 3 -12.46 -7.63 8.27
N ALA A 4 -11.33 -7.93 7.61
CA ALA A 4 -10.29 -8.75 8.22
C ALA A 4 -9.87 -8.15 9.57
N GLU A 5 -9.74 -8.98 10.59
CA GLU A 5 -9.27 -8.51 11.90
C GLU A 5 -7.85 -7.96 11.80
N TRP A 6 -7.55 -6.96 12.62
CA TRP A 6 -6.20 -6.44 12.71
C TRP A 6 -5.23 -7.55 13.20
N PRO A 7 -4.02 -7.69 12.64
CA PRO A 7 -3.37 -6.82 11.66
C PRO A 7 -3.65 -7.16 10.19
N ARG A 8 -4.46 -8.18 9.87
CA ARG A 8 -4.73 -8.58 8.47
C ARG A 8 -5.52 -7.54 7.66
N SER A 9 -6.27 -6.63 8.30
CA SER A 9 -6.84 -5.47 7.61
C SER A 9 -5.81 -4.39 7.24
N ASN A 10 -4.59 -4.45 7.78
CA ASN A 10 -3.56 -3.46 7.49
C ASN A 10 -2.87 -3.75 6.16
N MET A 11 -2.87 -2.77 5.26
CA MET A 11 -2.28 -2.89 3.92
C MET A 11 -0.77 -3.24 3.96
N LEU A 12 -0.02 -2.63 4.90
CA LEU A 12 1.41 -2.89 5.07
C LEU A 12 1.64 -4.33 5.53
N TRP A 13 0.83 -4.81 6.47
CA TRP A 13 0.87 -6.20 6.91
C TRP A 13 0.73 -7.17 5.74
N ARG A 14 -0.35 -7.00 4.95
CA ARG A 14 -0.62 -7.87 3.80
C ARG A 14 0.49 -7.81 2.76
N TRP A 15 1.01 -6.62 2.46
CA TRP A 15 2.10 -6.45 1.49
C TRP A 15 3.33 -7.31 1.81
N PHE A 16 3.69 -7.39 3.09
CA PHE A 16 4.89 -8.10 3.54
C PHE A 16 4.65 -9.56 3.92
N THR A 17 3.40 -10.00 4.09
CA THR A 17 3.06 -11.36 4.56
C THR A 17 2.23 -12.18 3.57
N GLU A 18 1.61 -11.56 2.56
CA GLU A 18 0.73 -12.21 1.59
C GLU A 18 1.25 -12.01 0.16
N PRO A 19 2.16 -12.87 -0.34
CA PRO A 19 2.74 -12.72 -1.69
C PRO A 19 1.68 -12.63 -2.79
N ARG A 20 0.63 -13.46 -2.73
CA ARG A 20 -0.46 -13.44 -3.73
C ARG A 20 -1.20 -12.11 -3.76
N TRP A 21 -1.44 -11.51 -2.61
CA TRP A 21 -2.11 -10.21 -2.56
C TRP A 21 -1.19 -9.12 -3.13
N ARG A 22 0.10 -9.15 -2.76
CA ARG A 22 1.10 -8.26 -3.34
C ARG A 22 1.19 -8.38 -4.87
N ASP A 23 1.16 -9.60 -5.40
CA ASP A 23 1.17 -9.88 -6.85
C ASP A 23 -0.07 -9.31 -7.56
N SER A 24 -1.24 -9.31 -6.91
CA SER A 24 -2.48 -8.79 -7.51
C SER A 24 -2.58 -7.26 -7.56
N VAL A 25 -1.91 -6.56 -6.65
CA VAL A 25 -2.05 -5.09 -6.49
C VAL A 25 -0.88 -4.30 -7.04
N GLU A 26 0.23 -4.96 -7.39
CA GLU A 26 1.39 -4.32 -8.00
C GLU A 26 2.16 -5.33 -8.88
N PRO A 27 2.60 -4.96 -10.09
CA PRO A 27 3.47 -5.80 -10.90
C PRO A 27 4.80 -6.12 -10.19
N THR A 28 5.32 -7.34 -10.36
CA THR A 28 6.57 -7.81 -9.73
C THR A 28 7.75 -6.86 -9.92
N ALA A 29 7.86 -6.24 -11.10
CA ALA A 29 8.91 -5.27 -11.42
C ALA A 29 8.92 -4.01 -10.53
N ARG A 30 7.82 -3.72 -9.84
CA ARG A 30 7.66 -2.58 -8.92
C ARG A 30 7.59 -2.97 -7.46
N HIS A 31 7.71 -4.25 -7.12
CA HIS A 31 7.63 -4.70 -5.73
C HIS A 31 8.72 -4.10 -4.87
N GLU A 32 9.96 -4.04 -5.36
CA GLU A 32 11.09 -3.49 -4.62
C GLU A 32 10.87 -2.01 -4.29
N SER A 33 10.62 -1.16 -5.30
CA SER A 33 10.42 0.28 -5.08
C SER A 33 9.20 0.55 -4.19
N THR A 34 8.09 -0.17 -4.39
CA THR A 34 6.90 -0.05 -3.54
C THR A 34 7.19 -0.46 -2.10
N SER A 35 7.95 -1.53 -1.87
CA SER A 35 8.32 -1.99 -0.54
C SER A 35 9.18 -0.96 0.20
N HIS A 36 10.15 -0.36 -0.50
CA HIS A 36 10.96 0.72 0.07
C HIS A 36 10.14 1.96 0.40
N SER A 37 9.24 2.38 -0.47
CA SER A 37 8.36 3.54 -0.22
C SER A 37 7.45 3.30 0.99
N LEU A 38 6.89 2.09 1.13
CA LEU A 38 6.06 1.71 2.26
C LEU A 38 6.85 1.68 3.59
N VAL A 39 8.08 1.16 3.56
CA VAL A 39 8.98 1.14 4.72
C VAL A 39 9.43 2.56 5.11
N ALA A 40 9.68 3.44 4.14
CA ALA A 40 10.01 4.83 4.39
C ALA A 40 8.85 5.58 5.07
N ASP A 41 7.61 5.35 4.63
CA ASP A 41 6.41 5.92 5.23
C ASP A 41 6.18 5.40 6.68
N LEU A 42 6.42 4.12 6.93
CA LEU A 42 6.36 3.56 8.29
C LEU A 42 7.42 4.20 9.20
N ARG A 43 8.64 4.44 8.71
CA ARG A 43 9.69 5.11 9.51
C ARG A 43 9.29 6.52 9.94
N VAL A 44 8.68 7.28 9.04
CA VAL A 44 8.16 8.62 9.37
C VAL A 44 7.06 8.50 10.42
N THR A 45 6.19 7.49 10.30
CA THR A 45 5.11 7.25 11.27
C THR A 45 5.62 6.85 12.66
N LEU A 46 6.76 6.15 12.72
CA LEU A 46 7.43 5.72 13.95
C LEU A 46 8.40 6.76 14.53
N ALA A 47 8.47 7.95 13.95
CA ALA A 47 9.38 8.97 14.46
C ALA A 47 9.05 9.31 15.92
N PRO A 48 10.04 9.57 16.80
CA PRO A 48 9.82 9.70 18.25
C PRO A 48 8.76 10.74 18.66
N GLN A 49 8.56 11.78 17.86
CA GLN A 49 7.54 12.80 18.06
C GLN A 49 6.10 12.33 17.78
N CYS A 50 5.93 11.16 17.17
CA CYS A 50 4.66 10.53 16.84
C CYS A 50 4.45 9.36 17.80
N GLU A 51 3.87 9.61 18.98
CA GLU A 51 3.53 8.56 19.96
C GLU A 51 2.46 7.62 19.39
N ASN A 52 2.85 6.67 18.53
CA ASN A 52 1.97 5.78 17.80
C ASN A 52 2.20 4.31 18.17
N THR A 53 1.52 3.87 19.23
CA THR A 53 1.63 2.50 19.77
C THR A 53 1.22 1.45 18.75
N ASP A 54 0.19 1.70 17.93
CA ASP A 54 -0.27 0.74 16.91
C ASP A 54 0.77 0.54 15.81
N ALA A 55 1.45 1.62 15.40
CA ALA A 55 2.54 1.54 14.43
C ALA A 55 3.74 0.78 15.00
N LEU A 56 4.08 1.02 16.27
CA LEU A 56 5.15 0.28 16.97
C LEU A 56 4.82 -1.22 17.06
N GLU A 57 3.58 -1.55 17.39
CA GLU A 57 3.14 -2.95 17.45
C GLU A 57 3.17 -3.62 16.07
N LEU A 58 2.68 -2.93 15.03
CA LEU A 58 2.75 -3.40 13.64
C LEU A 58 4.19 -3.66 13.21
N TRP A 59 5.11 -2.75 13.53
CA TRP A 59 6.53 -2.87 13.21
C TRP A 59 7.16 -4.10 13.87
N HIS A 60 6.96 -4.29 15.17
CA HIS A 60 7.47 -5.46 15.88
C HIS A 60 6.90 -6.77 15.31
N ARG A 61 5.59 -6.84 15.07
CA ARG A 61 4.96 -8.04 14.49
C ARG A 61 5.51 -8.33 13.10
N LEU A 62 5.69 -7.31 12.25
CA LEU A 62 6.24 -7.47 10.89
C LEU A 62 7.68 -7.97 10.90
N LEU A 63 8.53 -7.42 11.78
CA LEU A 63 9.90 -7.92 11.96
C LEU A 63 9.95 -9.39 12.37
N ALA A 64 8.99 -9.84 13.18
CA ALA A 64 8.95 -11.22 13.67
C ALA A 64 8.49 -12.25 12.64
N VAL A 65 7.67 -11.86 11.65
CA VAL A 65 7.00 -12.81 10.74
C VAL A 65 7.40 -12.69 9.28
N SER A 66 8.13 -11.65 8.88
CA SER A 66 8.46 -11.40 7.47
C SER A 66 9.94 -11.09 7.30
N ASP A 67 10.70 -12.09 6.84
CA ASP A 67 12.10 -11.90 6.42
C ASP A 67 12.22 -10.88 5.29
N TYR A 68 11.20 -10.83 4.42
CA TYR A 68 11.13 -9.84 3.35
C TYR A 68 11.06 -8.42 3.92
N PHE A 69 10.21 -8.19 4.93
CA PHE A 69 10.15 -6.92 5.63
C PHE A 69 11.46 -6.61 6.36
N ALA A 70 12.01 -7.56 7.12
CA ALA A 70 13.23 -7.36 7.89
C ALA A 70 14.40 -6.93 7.00
N ARG A 71 14.55 -7.55 5.82
CA ARG A 71 15.56 -7.17 4.83
C ARG A 71 15.31 -5.77 4.27
N THR A 72 14.11 -5.49 3.76
CA THR A 72 13.78 -4.17 3.20
C THR A 72 13.91 -3.07 4.25
N TRP A 73 13.56 -3.35 5.51
CA TRP A 73 13.77 -2.45 6.63
C TRP A 73 15.26 -2.18 6.82
N ALA A 74 16.10 -3.20 6.97
CA ALA A 74 17.54 -3.04 7.21
C ALA A 74 18.27 -2.20 6.14
N GLU A 75 17.80 -2.19 4.90
CA GLU A 75 18.42 -1.44 3.79
C GLU A 75 18.29 0.10 3.92
N HIS A 76 17.38 0.61 4.76
CA HIS A 76 17.20 2.06 5.02
C HIS A 76 17.06 2.96 3.77
N ARG A 77 16.68 2.39 2.63
CA ARG A 77 16.45 3.15 1.41
C ARG A 77 15.10 3.85 1.49
N ALA A 78 15.13 5.18 1.44
CA ALA A 78 13.94 6.00 1.26
C ALA A 78 13.79 6.32 -0.24
N THR A 79 12.79 5.73 -0.88
CA THR A 79 12.36 6.15 -2.22
C THR A 79 11.34 7.27 -2.07
N ALA A 80 11.64 8.43 -2.63
CA ALA A 80 10.71 9.56 -2.70
C ALA A 80 9.67 9.37 -3.82
N GLU A 81 9.30 8.12 -4.15
CA GLU A 81 8.41 7.86 -5.26
C GLU A 81 7.01 8.33 -4.86
N PRO A 82 6.45 9.37 -5.51
CA PRO A 82 5.07 9.76 -5.33
C PRO A 82 4.18 8.55 -5.58
N CYS A 83 2.97 8.55 -5.02
CA CYS A 83 2.03 7.45 -5.21
C CYS A 83 1.89 7.12 -6.71
N ALA A 84 2.57 6.06 -7.15
CA ALA A 84 2.71 5.76 -8.55
C ALA A 84 1.35 5.35 -9.12
N PRO A 85 1.14 5.49 -10.43
CA PRO A 85 -0.02 4.89 -11.08
C PRO A 85 -0.11 3.41 -10.71
N LYS A 86 -1.29 2.97 -10.29
CA LYS A 86 -1.53 1.61 -9.84
C LYS A 86 -2.07 0.78 -10.98
N ARG A 87 -1.60 -0.46 -11.07
CA ARG A 87 -2.15 -1.48 -11.96
C ARG A 87 -2.65 -2.63 -11.11
N ILE A 88 -3.95 -2.86 -11.13
CA ILE A 88 -4.61 -3.91 -10.37
C ILE A 88 -5.10 -4.98 -11.32
N GLU A 89 -4.76 -6.23 -11.07
CA GLU A 89 -5.34 -7.38 -11.76
C GLU A 89 -6.51 -7.90 -10.93
N HIS A 90 -7.74 -7.62 -11.34
CA HIS A 90 -8.96 -8.04 -10.65
C HIS A 90 -9.57 -9.26 -11.33
N ASP A 91 -9.87 -10.32 -10.58
CA ASP A 91 -10.33 -11.59 -11.13
C ASP A 91 -11.61 -11.45 -11.98
N ASP A 92 -12.61 -10.69 -11.51
CA ASP A 92 -13.91 -10.57 -12.19
C ASP A 92 -13.95 -9.58 -13.37
N VAL A 93 -13.17 -8.48 -13.31
CA VAL A 93 -13.25 -7.38 -14.29
C VAL A 93 -11.99 -7.22 -15.12
N GLY A 94 -10.93 -7.96 -14.80
CA GLY A 94 -9.61 -7.88 -15.42
C GLY A 94 -8.79 -6.67 -14.95
N ARG A 95 -7.74 -6.35 -15.70
CA ARG A 95 -6.82 -5.26 -15.41
C ARG A 95 -7.50 -3.89 -15.32
N ILE A 96 -7.16 -3.12 -14.29
CA ILE A 96 -7.55 -1.72 -14.10
C ILE A 96 -6.27 -0.89 -13.89
N ASP A 97 -6.06 0.12 -14.74
CA ASP A 97 -5.00 1.13 -14.59
C ASP A 97 -5.57 2.40 -13.92
N LEU A 98 -4.92 2.82 -12.84
CA LEU A 98 -5.37 3.89 -11.95
C LEU A 98 -4.30 4.97 -11.81
N GLU A 99 -4.70 6.23 -11.95
CA GLU A 99 -3.95 7.38 -11.47
C GLU A 99 -4.23 7.57 -9.97
N THR A 100 -3.19 7.90 -9.21
CA THR A 100 -3.31 8.07 -7.76
C THR A 100 -2.93 9.47 -7.32
N THR A 101 -3.79 10.10 -6.52
CA THR A 101 -3.54 11.39 -5.87
C THR A 101 -3.57 11.21 -4.36
N VAL A 102 -2.55 11.72 -3.66
CA VAL A 102 -2.50 11.69 -2.20
C VAL A 102 -2.75 13.08 -1.65
N VAL A 103 -3.84 13.22 -0.89
CA VAL A 103 -4.17 14.44 -0.15
C VAL A 103 -3.84 14.20 1.32
N ARG A 104 -2.96 15.01 1.89
CA ARG A 104 -2.55 14.90 3.30
C ARG A 104 -3.28 15.94 4.13
N SER A 105 -3.76 15.53 5.31
CA SER A 105 -4.28 16.48 6.29
C SER A 105 -3.13 17.32 6.85
N THR A 106 -3.37 18.61 7.06
CA THR A 106 -2.42 19.51 7.74
C THR A 106 -2.62 19.52 9.25
N ILE A 107 -3.72 18.93 9.75
CA ILE A 107 -4.15 18.98 11.14
C ILE A 107 -4.06 17.59 11.80
N SER A 108 -4.09 16.52 11.01
CA SER A 108 -4.04 15.13 11.49
C SER A 108 -3.00 14.32 10.71
N THR A 109 -2.65 13.15 11.22
CA THR A 109 -1.76 12.18 10.55
C THR A 109 -2.46 11.42 9.41
N GLN A 110 -3.71 11.75 9.11
CA GLN A 110 -4.49 11.08 8.08
C GLN A 110 -4.12 11.58 6.68
N ARG A 111 -4.21 10.67 5.70
CA ARG A 111 -4.13 10.97 4.28
C ARG A 111 -5.26 10.29 3.54
N LEU A 112 -5.78 10.94 2.52
CA LEU A 112 -6.70 10.38 1.55
C LEU A 112 -5.91 9.98 0.30
N VAL A 113 -6.07 8.72 -0.11
CA VAL A 113 -5.51 8.21 -1.37
C VAL A 113 -6.66 8.06 -2.35
N LEU A 114 -6.73 8.96 -3.32
CA LEU A 114 -7.72 8.95 -4.38
C LEU A 114 -7.16 8.15 -5.55
N MET A 115 -7.83 7.06 -5.90
CA MET A 115 -7.51 6.24 -7.07
C MET A 115 -8.61 6.42 -8.11
N GLN A 116 -8.23 6.90 -9.29
CA GLN A 116 -9.14 7.18 -10.38
C GLN A 116 -8.67 6.45 -11.63
N PRO A 117 -9.56 6.01 -12.54
CA PRO A 117 -9.13 5.48 -13.83
C PRO A 117 -8.19 6.47 -14.52
N ALA A 118 -7.14 5.97 -15.15
CA ALA A 118 -6.26 6.84 -15.94
C ALA A 118 -7.09 7.61 -16.97
N ARG A 119 -6.86 8.92 -17.13
CA ARG A 119 -7.77 9.78 -17.92
C ARG A 119 -7.91 9.36 -19.38
N SER A 120 -6.91 8.65 -19.90
CA SER A 120 -6.89 8.11 -21.26
C SER A 120 -7.47 6.70 -21.39
N ASP A 121 -7.90 6.06 -20.29
CA ASP A 121 -8.33 4.67 -20.26
C ASP A 121 -9.82 4.50 -19.88
N GLN A 122 -10.65 4.55 -20.91
CA GLN A 122 -12.10 4.35 -20.80
C GLN A 122 -12.48 2.92 -20.36
N LEU A 123 -11.65 1.92 -20.67
CA LEU A 123 -11.91 0.53 -20.31
C LEU A 123 -11.71 0.30 -18.81
N SER A 124 -10.65 0.89 -18.24
CA SER A 124 -10.46 0.91 -16.79
C SER A 124 -11.60 1.63 -16.06
N ALA A 125 -12.13 2.71 -16.63
CA ALA A 125 -13.30 3.39 -16.07
C ALA A 125 -14.56 2.51 -16.08
N GLU A 126 -14.82 1.83 -17.19
CA GLU A 126 -15.95 0.90 -17.29
C GLU A 126 -15.80 -0.28 -16.31
N ARG A 127 -14.62 -0.90 -16.24
CA ARG A 127 -14.33 -1.99 -15.30
C ARG A 127 -14.52 -1.56 -13.86
N LEU A 128 -14.00 -0.40 -13.47
CA LEU A 128 -14.16 0.13 -12.12
C LEU A 128 -15.63 0.35 -11.77
N SER A 129 -16.45 0.86 -12.71
CA SER A 129 -17.89 1.09 -12.47
C SER A 129 -18.68 -0.17 -12.10
N ARG A 130 -18.21 -1.34 -12.55
CA ARG A 130 -18.83 -2.64 -12.25
C ARG A 130 -18.55 -3.12 -10.82
N LEU A 131 -17.57 -2.52 -10.12
CA LEU A 131 -17.19 -2.88 -8.76
C LEU A 131 -17.90 -2.06 -7.67
N VAL A 132 -18.60 -0.97 -8.03
CA VAL A 132 -19.22 -0.01 -7.08
C VAL A 132 -20.69 -0.34 -6.78
N ARG A 133 -21.06 -1.63 -6.73
CA ARG A 133 -22.45 -2.05 -6.45
C ARG A 133 -22.76 -2.14 -4.95
#